data_AF-A0A9X1DQK3-F1
#
_entry.id   AF-A0A9X1DQK3-F1
#
_cell.length_a   1.000
_cell.length_b   1.000
_cell.length_c   1.000
_cell.angle_alpha   90.00
_cell.angle_beta   90.00
_cell.angle_gamma   90.00
#
_symmetry.space_group_name_H-M   'P 1'
#
loop_
_entity.id
_entity.type
_entity.pdbx_description
1 polymer ?
#
loop_
_entity_poly.entity_id
_entity_poly.type
_entity_poly.pdbx_seq_one_letter_code
_entity_poly.pdbx_strand_id
1 'polypeptide(L)'
;MKKKSYLKLLIIFVLLGGGVYWYYNSISIWGTSENGMWKATYKKNQDQYVEKGWTGTLKQNSGDKVTVEDITFTDNNKTLMSVGDFEEGKSEDGEETVLYPFSAEFYGGDGPKKGHIYKVHVTWKDKGKSHTDSFRLK
;
A
#
# COMPACT_ATOMS: atom_id res chain seq x y z
N MET A 1 -20.87 45.98 -4.10
CA MET A 1 -20.12 45.28 -5.17
C MET A 1 -18.97 44.38 -4.69
N LYS A 2 -18.62 44.29 -3.39
CA LYS A 2 -17.42 43.54 -2.94
C LYS A 2 -17.61 42.02 -2.74
N LYS A 3 -18.81 41.54 -2.40
CA LYS A 3 -19.09 40.12 -2.09
C LYS A 3 -18.82 39.15 -3.27
N LYS A 4 -19.08 39.58 -4.52
CA LYS A 4 -18.83 38.75 -5.72
C LYS A 4 -17.34 38.56 -6.04
N SER A 5 -16.47 39.46 -5.58
CA SER A 5 -15.01 39.39 -5.83
C SER A 5 -14.32 38.41 -4.90
N TYR A 6 -14.70 38.38 -3.62
CA TYR A 6 -14.15 37.42 -2.65
C TYR A 6 -14.59 35.99 -2.94
N LEU A 7 -15.80 35.78 -3.47
CA LEU A 7 -16.28 34.46 -3.86
C LEU A 7 -15.44 33.87 -5.01
N LYS A 8 -15.05 34.68 -6.00
CA LYS A 8 -14.17 34.24 -7.09
C LYS A 8 -12.77 33.87 -6.59
N LEU A 9 -12.20 34.65 -5.67
CA LEU A 9 -10.91 34.36 -5.05
C LEU A 9 -10.94 33.09 -4.20
N LEU A 10 -12.02 32.88 -3.43
CA LEU A 10 -12.22 31.65 -2.66
C LEU A 10 -12.30 30.41 -3.57
N ILE A 11 -13.03 30.49 -4.68
CA ILE A 11 -13.11 29.40 -5.66
C ILE A 11 -11.73 29.08 -6.25
N ILE A 12 -10.93 30.09 -6.58
CA ILE A 12 -9.55 29.89 -7.08
C ILE A 12 -8.68 29.23 -6.00
N PHE A 13 -8.77 29.66 -4.74
CA PHE A 13 -8.03 29.04 -3.64
C PHE A 13 -8.47 27.59 -3.37
N VAL A 14 -9.75 27.27 -3.47
CA VAL A 14 -10.28 25.91 -3.33
C VAL A 14 -9.86 25.03 -4.52
N LEU A 15 -9.82 25.57 -5.74
CA LEU A 15 -9.36 24.83 -6.92
C LEU A 15 -7.84 24.58 -6.89
N LEU A 16 -7.05 25.57 -6.47
CA LEU A 16 -5.60 25.40 -6.30
C LEU A 16 -5.29 24.47 -5.13
N GLY A 17 -5.95 24.67 -3.98
CA GLY A 17 -5.79 23.80 -2.80
C GLY A 17 -6.25 22.37 -3.07
N GLY A 18 -7.39 22.19 -3.75
CA GLY A 18 -7.93 20.89 -4.15
C GLY A 18 -7.08 20.21 -5.22
N GLY A 19 -6.61 20.96 -6.22
CA GLY A 19 -5.71 20.44 -7.27
C GLY A 19 -4.36 19.99 -6.72
N VAL A 20 -3.79 20.77 -5.79
CA VAL A 20 -2.56 20.41 -5.09
C VAL A 20 -2.79 19.20 -4.17
N TYR A 21 -3.88 19.17 -3.40
CA TYR A 21 -4.22 18.03 -2.54
C TYR A 21 -4.44 16.73 -3.34
N TRP A 22 -5.13 16.80 -4.48
CA TRP A 22 -5.26 15.66 -5.38
C TRP A 22 -3.92 15.23 -5.98
N TYR A 23 -3.07 16.18 -6.39
CA TYR A 23 -1.75 15.88 -6.91
C TYR A 23 -0.89 15.13 -5.87
N TYR A 24 -0.86 15.61 -4.63
CA TYR A 24 -0.16 14.96 -3.53
C TYR A 24 -0.72 13.56 -3.21
N ASN A 25 -2.03 13.33 -3.31
CA ASN A 25 -2.61 12.01 -3.05
C ASN A 25 -2.61 11.05 -4.26
N SER A 26 -2.19 11.50 -5.45
CA SER A 26 -2.41 10.76 -6.72
C SER A 26 -1.32 9.77 -7.12
N ILE A 27 -0.10 9.85 -6.56
CA ILE A 27 1.03 9.05 -7.06
C ILE A 27 1.11 7.72 -6.28
N SER A 28 0.14 6.83 -6.57
CA SER A 28 0.11 5.46 -6.10
C SER A 28 -0.56 4.55 -7.13
N ILE A 29 -0.20 3.26 -7.09
CA ILE A 29 -1.00 2.18 -7.67
C ILE A 29 -1.45 1.28 -6.53
N TRP A 30 -2.62 0.65 -6.67
CA TRP A 30 -3.14 -0.21 -5.62
C TRP A 30 -3.99 -1.33 -6.19
N GLY A 31 -4.23 -2.35 -5.38
CA GLY A 31 -5.04 -3.50 -5.77
C GLY A 31 -5.64 -4.17 -4.55
N THR A 32 -6.68 -4.95 -4.81
CA THR A 32 -7.34 -5.77 -3.78
C THR A 32 -7.47 -7.19 -4.34
N SER A 33 -7.27 -8.19 -3.47
CA SER A 33 -7.50 -9.59 -3.82
C SER A 33 -8.96 -9.84 -4.19
N GLU A 34 -9.22 -10.87 -4.98
CA GLU A 34 -10.58 -11.19 -5.46
C GLU A 34 -11.55 -11.45 -4.31
N ASN A 35 -11.07 -12.06 -3.23
CA ASN A 35 -11.84 -12.29 -2.01
C ASN A 35 -12.02 -11.04 -1.11
N GLY A 36 -11.43 -9.90 -1.47
CA GLY A 36 -11.51 -8.65 -0.69
C GLY A 36 -10.67 -8.64 0.60
N MET A 37 -9.96 -9.72 0.91
CA MET A 37 -9.20 -9.87 2.14
C MET A 37 -7.97 -8.98 2.20
N TRP A 38 -7.27 -8.84 1.08
CA TRP A 38 -5.97 -8.19 1.00
C TRP A 38 -6.04 -6.93 0.16
N LYS A 39 -5.43 -5.86 0.64
CA LYS A 39 -5.17 -4.66 -0.16
C LYS A 39 -3.70 -4.33 -0.13
N ALA A 40 -3.11 -4.26 -1.32
CA ALA A 40 -1.76 -3.77 -1.49
C ALA A 40 -1.79 -2.36 -2.07
N THR A 41 -0.93 -1.49 -1.56
CA THR A 41 -0.70 -0.14 -2.07
C THR A 41 0.77 0.01 -2.36
N TYR A 42 1.11 0.57 -3.51
CA TYR A 42 2.47 0.97 -3.85
C TYR A 42 2.45 2.48 -4.10
N LYS A 43 3.03 3.26 -3.20
CA LYS A 43 2.90 4.73 -3.18
C LYS A 43 4.27 5.39 -3.10
N LYS A 44 4.42 6.53 -3.76
CA LYS A 44 5.63 7.35 -3.67
C LYS A 44 5.79 7.92 -2.25
N ASN A 45 6.98 7.79 -1.68
CA ASN A 45 7.37 8.44 -0.44
C ASN A 45 7.46 9.94 -0.68
N GLN A 46 6.68 10.70 0.07
CA GLN A 46 6.59 12.16 -0.04
C GLN A 46 7.20 12.88 1.16
N ASP A 47 7.52 12.14 2.22
CA ASP A 47 8.25 12.69 3.34
C ASP A 47 9.69 12.96 2.90
N GLN A 48 10.13 14.19 3.12
CA GLN A 48 11.48 14.65 2.82
C GLN A 48 12.55 14.04 3.73
N TYR A 49 12.14 13.44 4.85
CA TYR A 49 13.00 12.76 5.82
C TYR A 49 13.08 11.24 5.61
N VAL A 50 12.18 10.67 4.79
CA VAL A 50 12.21 9.25 4.41
C VAL A 50 12.97 9.11 3.10
N GLU A 51 13.68 8.00 2.92
CA GLU A 51 14.40 7.73 1.66
C GLU A 51 13.50 7.96 0.44
N LYS A 52 14.03 8.70 -0.54
CA LYS A 52 13.36 8.95 -1.82
C LYS A 52 13.07 7.60 -2.47
N GLY A 53 11.80 7.30 -2.70
CA GLY A 53 11.40 6.03 -3.29
C GLY A 53 9.91 5.82 -3.31
N TRP A 54 9.50 4.60 -3.54
CA TRP A 54 8.14 4.12 -3.42
C TRP A 54 8.10 2.97 -2.42
N THR A 55 7.07 2.96 -1.59
CA THR A 55 6.86 1.93 -0.58
C THR A 55 5.60 1.12 -0.89
N GLY A 56 5.76 -0.20 -0.87
CA GLY A 56 4.72 -1.20 -1.00
C GLY A 56 4.25 -1.63 0.38
N THR A 57 2.95 -1.51 0.63
CA THR A 57 2.32 -1.94 1.90
C THR A 57 1.19 -2.89 1.60
N LEU A 58 1.15 -4.02 2.31
CA LEU A 58 0.03 -4.96 2.31
C LEU A 58 -0.77 -4.76 3.60
N LYS A 59 -2.10 -4.75 3.49
CA LYS A 59 -3.03 -4.71 4.62
C LYS A 59 -4.12 -5.76 4.47
N GLN A 60 -4.44 -6.42 5.57
CA GLN A 60 -5.62 -7.25 5.71
C GLN A 60 -6.82 -6.35 5.99
N ASN A 61 -7.75 -6.27 5.04
CA ASN A 61 -8.96 -5.46 5.15
C ASN A 61 -10.14 -6.19 5.78
N SER A 62 -10.16 -7.52 5.68
CA SER A 62 -11.26 -8.36 6.14
C SER A 62 -10.81 -9.78 6.47
N GLY A 63 -11.73 -10.59 6.98
CA GLY A 63 -11.48 -11.99 7.34
C GLY A 63 -10.95 -12.18 8.75
N ASP A 64 -10.82 -13.44 9.12
CA ASP A 64 -10.36 -13.88 10.43
C ASP A 64 -8.84 -13.76 10.59
N LYS A 65 -8.33 -14.00 11.80
CA LYS A 65 -6.87 -14.08 12.05
C LYS A 65 -6.28 -15.23 11.23
N VAL A 66 -5.29 -14.90 10.40
CA VAL A 66 -4.54 -15.85 9.57
C VAL A 66 -3.04 -15.65 9.75
N THR A 67 -2.26 -16.67 9.41
CA THR A 67 -0.80 -16.57 9.38
C THR A 67 -0.37 -16.25 7.95
N VAL A 68 0.24 -15.08 7.72
CA VAL A 68 0.85 -14.78 6.42
C VAL A 68 2.20 -15.50 6.37
N GLU A 69 2.42 -16.29 5.32
CA GLU A 69 3.63 -17.09 5.13
C GLU A 69 4.62 -16.37 4.19
N ASP A 70 4.14 -15.77 3.10
CA ASP A 70 4.98 -15.03 2.14
C ASP A 70 4.18 -13.94 1.41
N ILE A 71 4.87 -12.85 1.06
CA ILE A 71 4.41 -11.82 0.15
C ILE A 71 5.42 -11.70 -0.99
N THR A 72 4.99 -12.03 -2.21
CA THR A 72 5.79 -11.85 -3.42
C THR A 72 5.28 -10.63 -4.21
N PHE A 73 6.19 -9.75 -4.64
CA PHE A 73 5.88 -8.62 -5.53
C PHE A 73 6.56 -8.82 -6.89
N THR A 74 5.81 -8.66 -7.98
CA THR A 74 6.30 -8.90 -9.34
C THR A 74 6.09 -7.70 -10.28
N ASP A 75 7.01 -7.54 -11.22
CA ASP A 75 6.93 -6.66 -12.38
C ASP A 75 6.87 -7.52 -13.65
N ASN A 76 5.71 -7.53 -14.30
CA ASN A 76 5.31 -8.46 -15.34
C ASN A 76 5.39 -9.91 -14.83
N ASN A 77 6.50 -10.60 -15.12
CA ASN A 77 6.78 -11.97 -14.68
C ASN A 77 8.09 -12.07 -13.87
N LYS A 78 8.73 -10.94 -13.56
CA LYS A 78 9.96 -10.91 -12.77
C LYS A 78 9.63 -10.59 -11.31
N THR A 79 10.08 -11.43 -10.40
CA THR A 79 10.03 -11.15 -8.97
C THR A 79 10.93 -9.98 -8.62
N LEU A 80 10.35 -8.95 -8.00
CA LEU A 80 11.06 -7.82 -7.43
C LEU A 80 11.46 -8.09 -5.97
N MET A 81 10.58 -8.75 -5.21
CA MET A 81 10.81 -9.10 -3.81
C MET A 81 9.95 -10.30 -3.38
N SER A 82 10.43 -11.04 -2.37
CA SER A 82 9.68 -12.04 -1.60
C SER A 82 10.02 -11.85 -0.13
N VAL A 83 9.03 -11.58 0.71
CA VAL A 83 9.22 -11.40 2.16
C VAL A 83 8.31 -12.36 2.92
N GLY A 84 8.88 -13.09 3.88
CA GLY A 84 8.19 -14.04 4.73
C GLY A 84 8.62 -13.91 6.19
N ASP A 85 8.43 -14.97 6.96
CA ASP A 85 8.87 -15.11 8.35
C ASP A 85 8.30 -14.01 9.28
N PHE A 86 7.00 -13.73 9.14
CA PHE A 86 6.30 -12.80 10.01
C PHE A 86 6.00 -13.44 11.36
N GLU A 87 6.59 -12.93 12.43
CA GLU A 87 6.38 -13.42 13.80
C GLU A 87 5.84 -12.32 14.72
N GLU A 88 4.85 -12.68 15.55
CA GLU A 88 4.45 -11.86 16.70
C GLU A 88 5.55 -11.98 17.77
N GLY A 89 5.88 -10.88 18.43
CA GLY A 89 6.97 -10.88 19.40
C GLY A 89 6.99 -9.62 20.25
N LYS A 90 7.86 -9.61 21.26
CA LYS A 90 8.14 -8.44 22.08
C LYS A 90 9.63 -8.14 21.99
N SER A 91 9.98 -6.92 21.61
CA SER A 91 11.38 -6.47 21.57
C SER A 91 11.94 -6.31 22.98
N GLU A 92 13.27 -6.22 23.11
CA GLU A 92 13.95 -5.98 24.38
C GLU A 92 13.50 -4.66 25.03
N ASP A 93 13.13 -3.68 24.21
CA ASP A 93 12.61 -2.37 24.64
C ASP A 93 11.11 -2.41 25.01
N GLY A 94 10.48 -3.58 24.92
CA GLY A 94 9.10 -3.82 25.31
C GLY A 94 8.06 -3.50 24.24
N GLU A 95 8.48 -3.17 23.00
CA GLU A 95 7.54 -2.99 21.88
C GLU A 95 6.95 -4.34 21.45
N GLU A 96 5.64 -4.41 21.32
CA GLU A 96 4.92 -5.63 20.90
C GLU A 96 4.58 -5.56 19.42
N THR A 97 5.03 -6.56 18.66
CA THR A 97 4.65 -6.77 17.26
C THR A 97 3.35 -7.56 17.23
N VAL A 98 2.27 -6.89 16.82
CA VAL A 98 0.95 -7.50 16.61
C VAL A 98 0.71 -7.70 15.11
N LEU A 99 0.42 -8.92 14.69
CA LEU A 99 0.21 -9.26 13.26
C LEU A 99 -1.27 -9.30 12.85
N TYR A 100 -2.23 -9.07 13.75
CA TYR A 100 -3.65 -9.04 13.41
C TYR A 100 -4.33 -7.70 13.77
N PRO A 101 -5.02 -7.05 12.82
CA PRO A 101 -5.08 -7.34 11.39
C PRO A 101 -3.71 -7.16 10.73
N PHE A 102 -3.36 -8.02 9.77
CA PHE A 102 -2.02 -8.01 9.19
C PHE A 102 -1.74 -6.73 8.42
N SER A 103 -0.59 -6.11 8.69
CA SER A 103 -0.09 -4.95 7.96
C SER A 103 1.43 -4.97 7.95
N ALA A 104 2.03 -4.97 6.76
CA ALA A 104 3.48 -4.95 6.61
C ALA A 104 3.90 -4.18 5.35
N GLU A 105 5.07 -3.56 5.42
CA GLU A 105 5.77 -3.10 4.22
C GLU A 105 6.44 -4.30 3.54
N PHE A 106 6.27 -4.43 2.23
CA PHE A 106 6.82 -5.55 1.46
C PHE A 106 7.86 -5.13 0.42
N TYR A 107 7.98 -3.83 0.12
CA TYR A 107 8.92 -3.35 -0.88
C TYR A 107 9.26 -1.87 -0.71
N GLY A 108 10.54 -1.52 -0.85
CA GLY A 108 11.03 -0.16 -1.05
C GLY A 108 11.82 -0.09 -2.36
N GLY A 109 11.50 0.83 -3.27
CA GLY A 109 12.22 0.91 -4.54
C GLY A 109 11.75 1.99 -5.52
N ASP A 110 12.05 1.77 -6.80
CA ASP A 110 11.74 2.68 -7.89
C ASP A 110 10.27 2.64 -8.30
N GLY A 111 9.74 3.80 -8.71
CA GLY A 111 8.35 3.91 -9.12
C GLY A 111 7.93 3.01 -10.30
N PRO A 112 6.62 2.75 -10.43
CA PRO A 112 6.09 1.90 -11.48
C PRO A 112 6.36 2.46 -12.88
N LYS A 113 6.68 1.56 -13.80
CA LYS A 113 6.99 1.86 -15.20
C LYS A 113 5.74 1.78 -16.07
N LYS A 114 5.61 2.69 -17.03
CA LYS A 114 4.46 2.71 -17.95
C LYS A 114 4.42 1.42 -18.77
N GLY A 115 3.25 0.79 -18.83
CA GLY A 115 3.02 -0.45 -19.59
C GLY A 115 3.38 -1.74 -18.84
N HIS A 116 3.98 -1.64 -17.66
CA HIS A 116 4.32 -2.80 -16.83
C HIS A 116 3.10 -3.28 -16.02
N ILE A 117 3.06 -4.58 -15.72
CA ILE A 117 2.00 -5.22 -14.94
C ILE A 117 2.56 -5.61 -13.58
N TYR A 118 2.23 -4.83 -12.56
CA TYR A 118 2.62 -5.13 -11.19
C TYR A 118 1.61 -6.05 -10.52
N LYS A 119 2.05 -7.14 -9.88
CA LYS A 119 1.18 -8.03 -9.09
C LYS A 119 1.75 -8.28 -7.70
N VAL A 120 0.86 -8.46 -6.75
CA VAL A 120 1.18 -8.95 -5.41
C VAL A 120 0.56 -10.33 -5.26
N HIS A 121 1.35 -11.24 -4.68
CA HIS A 121 0.94 -12.57 -4.30
C HIS A 121 1.08 -12.68 -2.79
N VAL A 122 0.01 -13.09 -2.11
CA VAL A 122 0.00 -13.26 -0.65
C VAL A 122 -0.29 -14.72 -0.37
N THR A 123 0.66 -15.42 0.21
CA THR A 123 0.49 -16.78 0.69
C THR A 123 0.19 -16.74 2.18
N TRP A 124 -0.92 -17.34 2.59
CA TRP A 124 -1.41 -17.29 3.96
C TRP A 124 -2.09 -18.60 4.35
N LYS A 125 -2.17 -18.85 5.66
CA LYS A 125 -2.70 -20.08 6.23
C LYS A 125 -3.91 -19.81 7.10
N ASP A 126 -5.01 -20.51 6.84
CA ASP A 126 -6.17 -20.61 7.73
C ASP A 126 -6.41 -22.07 8.12
N LYS A 127 -6.50 -22.32 9.43
CA LYS A 127 -6.75 -23.66 10.00
C LYS A 127 -5.86 -24.76 9.38
N GLY A 128 -4.59 -24.42 9.14
CA GLY A 128 -3.61 -25.34 8.60
C GLY A 128 -3.58 -25.47 7.07
N LYS A 129 -4.52 -24.85 6.33
CA LYS A 129 -4.57 -24.87 4.87
C LYS A 129 -3.92 -23.60 4.30
N SER A 130 -3.00 -23.78 3.36
CA SER A 130 -2.33 -22.67 2.69
C SER A 130 -3.16 -22.21 1.48
N HIS A 131 -3.21 -20.90 1.28
CA HIS A 131 -3.94 -20.18 0.26
C HIS A 131 -3.02 -19.14 -0.37
N THR A 132 -3.13 -18.91 -1.68
CA THR A 132 -2.39 -17.84 -2.35
C THR A 132 -3.34 -16.95 -3.13
N ASP A 133 -3.43 -15.69 -2.73
CA ASP A 133 -4.17 -14.66 -3.45
C ASP A 133 -3.22 -13.89 -4.37
N SER A 134 -3.56 -13.78 -5.65
CA SER A 134 -2.74 -13.08 -6.65
C SER A 134 -3.55 -11.98 -7.31
N PHE A 135 -3.10 -10.73 -7.23
CA PHE A 135 -3.85 -9.60 -7.76
C PHE A 135 -2.96 -8.49 -8.30
N ARG A 136 -3.49 -7.79 -9.30
CA ARG A 136 -2.80 -6.71 -10.02
C ARG A 136 -2.96 -5.38 -9.27
N LEU A 137 -1.88 -4.59 -9.23
CA LEU A 137 -1.92 -3.18 -8.86
C LEU A 137 -2.26 -2.32 -10.09
N LYS A 138 -3.20 -1.39 -9.93
CA LYS A 138 -3.70 -0.50 -10.98
C LYS A 138 -3.56 0.96 -10.58
#